data_AF-A0AAJ1WRY0-F1
#
_entry.id   AF-A0AAJ1WRY0-F1
#
_cell.length_a   1.000
_cell.length_b   1.000
_cell.length_c   1.000
_cell.angle_alpha   90.00
_cell.angle_beta   90.00
_cell.angle_gamma   90.00
#
_symmetry.space_group_name_H-M   'P 1'
#
loop_
_entity.id
_entity.type
_entity.pdbx_description
1 polymer ?
#
loop_
_entity_poly.entity_id
_entity_poly.type
_entity_poly.pdbx_seq_one_letter_code
_entity_poly.pdbx_strand_id
1 'polypeptide(L)'
;MTLRGSIDVLSHRRIVGWAWEMDAPDVPVTVLVAIERRVLGRCRADLFREDLAIEGIGTGRCGFALDLPPGLLSPRQDYAISVRREGDGAHVPGSPYVLAATFRIVPAP
;
A
#
# COMPACT_ATOMS: atom_id res chain seq x y z
N MET A 1 -16.39 -5.37 -9.67
CA MET A 1 -15.06 -4.79 -9.45
C MET A 1 -14.82 -4.54 -7.97
N THR A 2 -14.83 -5.60 -7.16
CA THR A 2 -14.56 -5.54 -5.72
C THR A 2 -13.06 -5.68 -5.51
N LEU A 3 -12.37 -4.55 -5.35
CA LEU A 3 -10.97 -4.53 -4.97
C LEU A 3 -10.84 -4.92 -3.50
N ARG A 4 -10.05 -5.94 -3.22
CA ARG A 4 -9.61 -6.29 -1.87
C ARG A 4 -8.13 -6.02 -1.72
N GLY A 5 -7.73 -5.74 -0.50
CA GLY A 5 -6.34 -5.56 -0.16
C GLY A 5 -6.16 -5.23 1.31
N SER A 6 -4.91 -5.28 1.74
CA SER A 6 -4.49 -4.87 3.08
C SER A 6 -3.07 -4.34 3.00
N ILE A 7 -2.74 -3.45 3.94
CA ILE A 7 -1.38 -2.97 4.14
C ILE A 7 -0.81 -3.69 5.35
N ASP A 8 0.22 -4.50 5.12
CA ASP A 8 0.93 -5.22 6.18
C ASP A 8 1.99 -4.33 6.83
N VAL A 9 2.69 -3.53 6.02
CA VAL A 9 3.76 -2.63 6.47
C VAL A 9 3.56 -1.26 5.87
N LEU A 10 3.42 -0.25 6.72
CA LEU A 10 3.39 1.15 6.31
C LEU A 10 4.52 1.90 7.01
N SER A 11 5.48 2.42 6.26
CA SER A 11 6.64 3.12 6.80
C SER A 11 7.16 4.19 5.86
N HIS A 12 7.95 5.12 6.40
CA HIS A 12 8.56 6.24 5.64
C HIS A 12 9.52 5.79 4.53
N ARG A 13 9.96 4.52 4.55
CA ARG A 13 10.91 3.93 3.58
C ARG A 13 10.33 2.80 2.75
N ARG A 14 9.25 2.15 3.21
CA ARG A 14 8.73 0.95 2.55
C ARG A 14 7.25 0.81 2.86
N ILE A 15 6.49 0.42 1.85
CA ILE A 15 5.08 0.11 1.94
C ILE A 15 4.90 -1.29 1.37
N VAL A 16 4.41 -2.21 2.18
CA VAL A 16 4.14 -3.60 1.79
C VAL A 16 2.69 -3.88 2.07
N GLY A 17 2.05 -4.57 1.13
CA GLY A 17 0.69 -5.03 1.29
C GLY A 17 0.34 -6.03 0.23
N TRP A 18 -0.94 -6.30 0.10
CA TRP A 18 -1.49 -7.07 -0.98
C TRP A 18 -2.75 -6.42 -1.49
N ALA A 19 -3.00 -6.59 -2.79
CA ALA A 19 -4.19 -6.11 -3.45
C ALA A 19 -4.56 -7.07 -4.57
N TRP A 20 -5.83 -7.44 -4.64
CA TRP A 20 -6.35 -8.32 -5.67
C TRP A 20 -7.78 -7.95 -6.01
N GLU A 21 -8.20 -8.32 -7.21
CA GLU A 21 -9.53 -8.10 -7.70
C GLU A 21 -10.31 -9.41 -7.69
N MET A 22 -11.44 -9.42 -6.99
CA MET A 22 -12.28 -10.62 -6.89
C MET A 22 -12.89 -11.00 -8.24
N ASP A 23 -13.20 -10.01 -9.08
CA ASP A 23 -13.73 -10.21 -10.43
C ASP A 23 -12.65 -10.69 -11.44
N ALA A 24 -11.35 -10.52 -11.11
CA ALA A 24 -10.23 -10.84 -11.99
C ALA A 24 -9.03 -11.38 -11.18
N PRO A 25 -9.16 -12.57 -10.55
CA PRO A 25 -8.13 -13.13 -9.67
C PRO A 25 -6.80 -13.46 -10.36
N ASP A 26 -6.84 -13.70 -11.68
CA ASP A 26 -5.67 -13.96 -12.52
C ASP A 26 -4.93 -12.69 -12.96
N VAL A 27 -5.54 -11.52 -12.77
CA VAL A 27 -4.97 -10.24 -13.20
C VAL A 27 -4.31 -9.55 -12.01
N PRO A 28 -2.98 -9.38 -12.03
CA PRO A 28 -2.29 -8.64 -10.97
C PRO A 28 -2.70 -7.17 -11.00
N VAL A 29 -3.09 -6.66 -9.84
CA VAL A 29 -3.59 -5.29 -9.69
C VAL A 29 -2.42 -4.32 -9.55
N THR A 30 -2.38 -3.25 -10.34
CA THR A 30 -1.44 -2.15 -10.09
C THR A 30 -2.02 -1.17 -9.09
N VAL A 31 -1.32 -0.96 -7.98
CA VAL A 31 -1.65 0.03 -6.96
C VAL A 31 -0.78 1.27 -7.09
N LEU A 32 -1.42 2.43 -6.96
CA LEU A 32 -0.82 3.74 -6.86
C LEU A 32 -0.80 4.14 -5.39
N VAL A 33 0.39 4.46 -4.91
CA VAL A 33 0.58 5.07 -3.60
C VAL A 33 0.73 6.57 -3.80
N ALA A 34 -0.16 7.34 -3.19
CA ALA A 34 -0.16 8.79 -3.25
C ALA A 34 -0.30 9.39 -1.85
N ILE A 35 0.23 10.59 -1.67
CA ILE A 35 -0.06 11.45 -0.53
C ILE A 35 -0.86 12.62 -1.03
N GLU A 36 -2.10 12.74 -0.56
CA GLU A 36 -3.05 13.76 -1.00
C GLU A 36 -3.20 13.79 -2.53
N ARG A 37 -2.52 14.72 -3.21
CA ARG A 37 -2.52 14.89 -4.67
C ARG A 37 -1.24 14.41 -5.35
N ARG A 38 -0.21 14.04 -4.59
CA ARG A 38 1.11 13.66 -5.11
C ARG A 38 1.26 12.15 -5.13
N VAL A 39 1.40 11.57 -6.32
CA VAL A 39 1.76 10.15 -6.47
C VAL A 39 3.20 9.96 -6.04
N LEU A 40 3.43 9.12 -5.03
CA LEU A 40 4.77 8.73 -4.57
C LEU A 40 5.37 7.67 -5.46
N GLY A 41 4.55 6.71 -5.89
CA GLY A 41 4.98 5.59 -6.71
C GLY A 41 3.83 4.68 -7.08
N ARG A 42 4.13 3.74 -7.98
CA ARG A 42 3.23 2.68 -8.40
C ARG A 42 3.90 1.35 -8.18
N CYS A 43 3.13 0.36 -7.74
CA CYS A 43 3.61 -1.00 -7.54
C CYS A 43 2.60 -1.99 -8.09
N ARG A 44 3.08 -3.05 -8.72
CA ARG A 44 2.23 -4.14 -9.21
C ARG A 44 2.10 -5.17 -8.10
N ALA A 45 0.87 -5.60 -7.83
CA ALA A 45 0.58 -6.67 -6.92
C ALA A 45 0.76 -8.03 -7.62
N ASP A 46 2.01 -8.39 -7.93
CA ASP A 46 2.38 -9.63 -8.61
C ASP A 46 3.30 -10.53 -7.78
N LEU A 47 3.62 -10.14 -6.54
CA LEU A 47 4.42 -10.95 -5.64
C LEU A 47 3.61 -12.16 -5.19
N PHE A 48 4.17 -13.33 -5.42
CA PHE A 48 3.61 -14.59 -4.95
C PHE A 48 3.77 -14.72 -3.43
N ARG A 49 2.65 -15.01 -2.77
CA ARG A 49 2.51 -15.22 -1.34
C ARG A 49 1.78 -16.52 -1.14
N GLU A 50 2.51 -17.52 -0.67
CA GLU A 50 1.98 -18.87 -0.43
C GLU A 50 0.84 -18.84 0.60
N ASP A 51 0.96 -17.98 1.62
CA ASP A 51 -0.07 -17.73 2.62
C ASP A 51 -1.39 -17.25 1.98
N LEU A 52 -1.31 -16.30 1.03
CA LEU A 52 -2.50 -15.83 0.31
C LEU A 52 -3.06 -16.88 -0.65
N ALA A 53 -2.18 -17.71 -1.26
CA ALA A 53 -2.61 -18.83 -2.09
C ALA A 53 -3.39 -19.88 -1.27
N ILE A 54 -2.91 -20.20 -0.08
CA ILE A 54 -3.54 -21.16 0.85
C ILE A 54 -4.88 -20.62 1.35
N GLU A 55 -4.99 -19.33 1.62
CA GLU A 55 -6.27 -18.69 2.02
C GLU A 55 -7.27 -18.53 0.85
N GLY A 56 -6.88 -18.91 -0.38
CA GLY A 56 -7.74 -18.76 -1.56
C GLY A 56 -7.91 -17.30 -2.01
N ILE A 57 -6.95 -16.44 -1.69
CA ILE A 57 -6.92 -15.04 -2.08
C ILE A 57 -6.28 -14.93 -3.48
N GLY A 58 -7.14 -14.85 -4.50
CA GLY A 58 -6.72 -14.79 -5.90
C GLY A 58 -5.92 -16.04 -6.32
N THR A 59 -4.82 -15.83 -7.05
CA THR A 59 -3.85 -16.89 -7.42
C THR A 59 -2.67 -17.00 -6.45
N GLY A 60 -2.73 -16.30 -5.31
CA GLY A 60 -1.59 -16.08 -4.42
C GLY A 60 -0.58 -15.05 -4.93
N ARG A 61 -0.69 -14.58 -6.19
CA ARG A 61 0.15 -13.51 -6.75
C ARG A 61 -0.52 -12.15 -6.62
N CYS A 62 -0.58 -11.66 -5.40
CA CYS A 62 -1.27 -10.41 -5.08
C CYS A 62 -0.53 -9.56 -4.05
N GLY A 63 0.70 -9.93 -3.67
CA GLY A 63 1.56 -9.09 -2.83
C GLY A 63 2.20 -7.97 -3.64
N PHE A 64 2.44 -6.83 -3.00
CA PHE A 64 3.20 -5.72 -3.54
C PHE A 64 4.15 -5.15 -2.49
N ALA A 65 5.28 -4.62 -2.94
CA ALA A 65 6.24 -3.93 -2.10
C ALA A 65 6.79 -2.71 -2.83
N LEU A 66 6.60 -1.54 -2.22
CA LEU A 66 7.11 -0.27 -2.72
C LEU A 66 8.16 0.27 -1.76
N ASP A 67 9.41 0.33 -2.23
CA ASP A 67 10.48 1.04 -1.55
C ASP A 67 10.43 2.52 -1.88
N LEU A 68 10.35 3.34 -0.84
CA LEU A 68 10.36 4.80 -0.94
C LEU A 68 11.79 5.31 -0.75
N PRO A 69 12.26 6.23 -1.62
CA PRO A 69 13.59 6.78 -1.48
C PRO A 69 13.76 7.52 -0.14
N PRO A 70 14.94 7.42 0.49
CA PRO A 70 15.22 8.10 1.74
C PRO A 70 15.10 9.62 1.57
N GLY A 71 14.37 10.27 2.47
CA GLY A 71 14.12 11.72 2.42
C GLY A 71 12.87 12.13 1.64
N LEU A 72 12.16 11.19 0.99
CA LEU A 72 10.88 11.49 0.36
C LEU A 72 9.79 11.80 1.39
N LEU A 73 9.75 11.01 2.47
CA LEU A 73 8.84 11.19 3.60
C LEU A 73 9.65 11.56 4.85
N SER A 74 9.27 12.67 5.48
CA SER A 74 9.92 13.13 6.70
C SER A 74 9.36 12.39 7.92
N PRO A 75 10.20 11.71 8.73
CA PRO A 75 9.73 10.97 9.92
C PRO A 75 9.20 11.87 11.06
N ARG A 76 9.19 13.19 10.85
CA ARG A 76 8.71 14.23 11.76
C ARG A 76 7.31 14.75 11.41
N GLN A 77 6.72 14.28 10.32
CA GLN A 77 5.42 14.71 9.83
C GLN A 77 4.50 13.51 9.64
N ASP A 78 3.20 13.75 9.85
CA ASP A 78 2.15 12.78 9.56
C ASP A 78 1.77 12.84 8.08
N TYR A 79 1.61 11.68 7.45
CA TYR A 79 1.24 11.58 6.05
C TYR A 79 -0.01 10.74 5.86
N ALA A 80 -0.98 11.26 5.10
CA ALA A 80 -2.14 10.50 4.67
C ALA A 80 -1.81 9.73 3.37
N ILE A 81 -1.42 8.46 3.51
CA ILE A 81 -1.09 7.57 2.41
C ILE A 81 -2.39 7.00 1.82
N SER A 82 -2.71 7.43 0.60
CA SER A 82 -3.78 6.88 -0.21
C SER A 82 -3.23 5.77 -1.10
N VAL A 83 -3.87 4.60 -1.04
CA VAL A 83 -3.52 3.45 -1.88
C VAL A 83 -4.74 3.12 -2.71
N ARG A 84 -4.61 3.24 -4.03
CA ARG A 84 -5.71 3.06 -4.99
C ARG A 84 -5.27 2.31 -6.22
N ARG A 85 -6.19 1.64 -6.92
CA ARG A 85 -5.92 0.95 -8.19
C ARG A 85 -5.66 1.95 -9.33
N GLU A 86 -4.63 1.71 -10.15
CA GLU A 86 -4.24 2.60 -11.28
C GLU A 86 -5.32 2.68 -12.38
N GLY A 87 -6.15 1.65 -12.55
CA GLY A 87 -7.22 1.60 -13.57
C GLY A 87 -8.43 2.45 -13.23
N ASP A 88 -9.11 2.14 -12.12
CA ASP A 88 -10.42 2.74 -11.77
C ASP A 88 -10.34 3.74 -10.61
N GLY A 89 -9.16 3.90 -10.00
CA GLY A 89 -9.02 4.73 -8.80
C GLY A 89 -9.67 4.13 -7.55
N ALA A 90 -10.13 2.87 -7.60
CA ALA A 90 -10.71 2.18 -6.46
C ALA A 90 -9.73 2.14 -5.28
N HIS A 91 -10.18 2.58 -4.10
CA HIS A 91 -9.34 2.62 -2.91
C HIS A 91 -9.22 1.23 -2.27
N VAL A 92 -8.02 0.90 -1.79
CA VAL A 92 -7.82 -0.30 -0.99
C VAL A 92 -8.61 -0.17 0.32
N PRO A 93 -9.25 -1.25 0.81
CA PRO A 93 -10.00 -1.21 2.07
C PRO A 93 -9.14 -0.69 3.23
N GLY A 94 -9.60 0.35 3.92
CA GLY A 94 -8.85 1.00 5.00
C GLY A 94 -8.01 2.22 4.57
N SER A 95 -7.98 2.54 3.28
CA SER A 95 -7.41 3.79 2.78
C SER A 95 -8.35 4.98 3.04
N PRO A 96 -7.84 6.20 3.33
CA PRO A 96 -6.42 6.55 3.49
C PRO A 96 -5.82 6.10 4.82
N TYR A 97 -4.56 5.66 4.79
CA TYR A 97 -3.81 5.27 5.98
C TYR A 97 -2.99 6.45 6.49
N VAL A 98 -3.06 6.71 7.79
CA VAL A 98 -2.27 7.77 8.43
C VAL A 98 -0.93 7.18 8.88
N LEU A 99 0.14 7.56 8.20
CA LEU A 99 1.50 7.30 8.62
C LEU A 99 1.94 8.39 9.58
N ALA A 100 1.91 8.10 10.88
CA ALA A 100 2.33 9.06 11.90
C ALA A 100 3.85 9.30 11.87
N ALA A 101 4.26 10.47 12.35
CA ALA A 101 5.63 10.82 12.62
C ALA A 101 6.23 9.83 13.64
N THR A 102 7.20 9.02 13.18
CA THR A 102 7.94 8.10 14.06
C THR A 102 8.78 8.85 15.09
N PHE A 103 9.28 10.04 14.75
CA PHE A 103 10.06 10.85 15.66
C PHE A 103 9.16 11.91 16.33
N ARG A 104 8.54 11.55 17.45
CA ARG A 104 7.99 12.55 18.37
C ARG A 104 9.15 13.20 19.10
N ILE A 105 9.33 14.51 18.88
CA ILE A 105 10.16 15.32 19.79
C ILE A 105 9.43 15.27 21.13
N VAL A 106 9.97 14.55 22.11
CA VAL A 106 9.53 14.68 23.49
C VAL A 106 9.90 16.11 23.89
N PRO A 107 8.95 16.98 24.27
CA PRO A 107 9.32 18.29 24.80
C PRO A 107 10.15 18.04 26.06
N ALA A 108 11.38 18.56 26.07
CA ALA A 108 12.21 18.56 27.26
C ALA A 108 11.54 19.38 28.38
N PRO A 109 11.68 18.97 29.65
CA PRO A 109 11.09 19.68 30.79
C PRO A 109 11.64 21.09 30.97
#